data_AF-A0A1W9XBF9-F1
#
_entry.id   AF-A0A1W9XBF9-F1
#
_cell.length_a   1.000
_cell.length_b   1.000
_cell.length_c   1.000
_cell.angle_alpha   90.00
_cell.angle_beta   90.00
_cell.angle_gamma   90.00
#
_symmetry.space_group_name_H-M   'P 1'
#
loop_
_entity.id
_entity.type
_entity.pdbx_description
1 polymer ?
#
loop_
_entity_poly.entity_id
_entity_poly.type
_entity_poly.pdbx_seq_one_letter_code
_entity_poly.pdbx_strand_id
1 'polypeptide(L)'
;MCEVVEIVSAGKSYVRIIKVKNMNEQTITVTLPNSVCDRIRTTAQATSLTSEEVIKQSVMPAFESDIPQNHRLNLAKLPLLNDIQLWKAANSVMKDTRQSRLEELAELQKNRSLTKNEQSELSSLMNEAQQTMLCKAEARRILAQRGHVIFKAVEH
;
A
#
# COMPACT_ATOMS: atom_id res chain seq x y z
N MET A 1 -2.93 -8.81 -22.73
CA MET A 1 -3.48 -9.54 -23.88
C MET A 1 -2.45 -9.42 -24.99
N CYS A 2 -1.65 -10.45 -25.23
CA CYS A 2 -0.58 -10.43 -26.23
C CYS A 2 -1.13 -10.99 -27.55
N GLU A 3 -1.06 -10.19 -28.61
CA GLU A 3 -1.40 -10.65 -29.95
C GLU A 3 -0.11 -11.07 -30.66
N VAL A 4 -0.08 -12.31 -31.16
CA VAL A 4 1.04 -12.84 -31.95
C VAL A 4 0.66 -12.68 -33.41
N VAL A 5 1.37 -11.80 -34.12
CA VAL A 5 1.20 -11.65 -35.57
C VAL A 5 2.40 -12.29 -36.26
N GLU A 6 2.13 -13.32 -37.06
CA GLU A 6 3.10 -14.01 -37.90
C GLU A 6 3.20 -13.28 -39.24
N ILE A 7 4.38 -12.77 -39.61
CA ILE A 7 4.61 -12.17 -40.92
C ILE A 7 5.74 -12.93 -41.61
N VAL A 8 5.42 -13.51 -42.77
CA VAL A 8 6.37 -14.19 -43.65
C VAL A 8 6.89 -13.19 -44.67
N SER A 9 8.21 -12.98 -44.71
CA SER A 9 8.86 -12.23 -45.79
C SER A 9 10.15 -12.93 -46.21
N ALA A 10 10.29 -13.15 -47.52
CA ALA A 10 11.48 -13.74 -48.16
C ALA A 10 11.95 -15.10 -47.59
N GLY A 11 11.02 -16.00 -47.27
CA GLY A 11 11.33 -17.39 -46.92
C GLY A 11 12.03 -17.61 -45.59
N LYS A 12 12.09 -16.60 -44.71
CA LYS A 12 12.58 -16.71 -43.34
C LYS A 12 11.51 -16.24 -42.36
N SER A 13 11.12 -17.12 -41.44
CA SER A 13 10.22 -16.78 -40.33
C SER A 13 11.00 -15.98 -39.28
N TYR A 14 10.60 -14.74 -39.05
CA TYR A 14 11.13 -13.91 -37.97
C TYR A 14 10.03 -13.67 -36.95
N VAL A 15 10.17 -14.22 -35.74
CA VAL A 15 9.32 -13.85 -34.60
C VAL A 15 9.86 -12.55 -34.03
N ARG A 16 9.20 -11.42 -34.32
CA ARG A 16 9.52 -10.14 -33.71
C ARG A 16 8.54 -9.88 -32.56
N ILE A 17 9.01 -10.05 -31.33
CA ILE A 17 8.24 -9.68 -30.13
C ILE A 17 8.24 -8.15 -30.05
N ILE A 18 7.16 -7.50 -30.49
CA ILE A 18 6.98 -6.07 -30.29
C ILE A 18 6.46 -5.87 -28.86
N LYS A 19 7.34 -5.43 -27.95
CA LYS A 19 6.92 -4.95 -26.63
C LYS A 19 6.19 -3.63 -26.85
N VAL A 20 4.86 -3.65 -26.83
CA VAL A 20 4.01 -2.45 -26.89
C VAL A 20 4.39 -1.58 -25.69
N LYS A 21 5.01 -0.43 -25.96
CA LYS A 21 5.38 0.56 -24.95
C LYS A 21 4.10 1.25 -24.51
N ASN A 22 3.63 0.95 -23.30
CA ASN A 22 2.47 1.65 -22.74
C ASN A 22 2.81 3.14 -22.56
N MET A 23 1.92 4.01 -22.99
CA MET A 23 2.13 5.45 -23.18
C MET A 23 2.27 6.27 -21.87
N ASN A 24 2.46 5.60 -20.73
CA ASN A 24 2.66 6.18 -19.39
C ASN A 24 3.75 5.46 -18.56
N GLU A 25 4.63 4.68 -19.20
CA GLU A 25 5.75 4.04 -18.49
C GLU A 25 6.99 4.94 -18.50
N GLN A 26 7.43 5.35 -17.31
CA GLN A 26 8.71 6.03 -17.11
C GLN A 26 9.75 5.05 -16.57
N THR A 27 10.90 4.98 -17.23
CA THR A 27 12.02 4.13 -16.78
C THR A 27 12.91 4.93 -15.83
N ILE A 28 13.13 4.39 -14.64
CA ILE A 28 14.06 4.95 -13.64
C ILE A 28 15.20 3.93 -13.46
N THR A 29 16.44 4.37 -13.59
CA THR A 29 17.62 3.56 -13.29
C THR A 29 18.09 3.86 -11.87
N VAL A 30 18.22 2.83 -11.05
CA VAL A 30 18.67 2.94 -9.64
C VAL A 30 19.89 2.05 -9.42
N THR A 31 20.87 2.57 -8.66
CA THR A 31 22.02 1.78 -8.21
C THR A 31 21.72 1.22 -6.83
N LEU A 32 21.68 -0.11 -6.72
CA LEU A 32 21.37 -0.82 -5.48
C LEU A 32 22.57 -1.68 -5.06
N PRO A 33 22.77 -1.94 -3.75
CA PRO A 33 23.76 -2.90 -3.29
C PRO A 33 23.51 -4.29 -3.90
N ASN A 34 24.59 -5.05 -4.18
CA ASN A 34 24.50 -6.39 -4.76
C ASN A 34 23.55 -7.31 -3.97
N SER A 35 23.56 -7.22 -2.64
CA SER A 35 22.67 -7.98 -1.76
C SER A 35 21.18 -7.74 -2.05
N VAL A 36 20.79 -6.53 -2.44
CA VAL A 36 19.42 -6.19 -2.82
C VAL A 36 19.08 -6.77 -4.19
N CYS A 37 19.99 -6.66 -5.16
CA CYS A 37 19.84 -7.26 -6.49
C CYS A 37 19.68 -8.78 -6.42
N ASP A 38 20.48 -9.44 -5.56
CA ASP A 38 20.41 -10.88 -5.35
C ASP A 38 19.08 -11.29 -4.72
N ARG A 39 18.62 -10.54 -3.71
CA ARG A 39 17.32 -10.80 -3.08
C ARG A 39 16.16 -10.64 -4.09
N ILE A 40 16.19 -9.62 -4.93
CA ILE A 40 15.19 -9.43 -6.00
C ILE A 40 15.19 -10.64 -6.95
N ARG A 41 16.38 -11.13 -7.33
CA ARG A 41 16.52 -12.30 -8.22
C ARG A 41 15.99 -13.58 -7.56
N THR A 42 16.30 -13.81 -6.29
CA THR A 42 15.80 -14.95 -5.52
C THR A 42 14.29 -14.92 -5.38
N THR A 43 13.70 -13.76 -5.04
CA THR A 43 12.25 -13.60 -4.97
C THR A 43 11.60 -13.85 -6.32
N ALA A 44 12.14 -13.27 -7.40
CA ALA A 44 11.65 -13.46 -8.77
C ALA A 44 11.60 -14.95 -9.16
N GLN A 45 12.67 -15.69 -8.86
CA GLN A 45 12.74 -17.14 -9.08
C GLN A 45 11.70 -17.90 -8.25
N ALA A 46 11.55 -17.56 -6.96
CA ALA A 46 10.63 -18.23 -6.05
C ALA A 46 9.16 -17.97 -6.39
N THR A 47 8.82 -16.79 -6.94
CA THR A 47 7.45 -16.40 -7.26
C THR A 47 7.10 -16.58 -8.74
N SER A 48 8.02 -17.09 -9.56
CA SER A 48 7.87 -17.16 -11.03
C SER A 48 7.52 -15.81 -11.67
N LEU A 49 8.06 -14.72 -11.11
CA LEU A 49 7.91 -13.36 -11.62
C LEU A 49 9.23 -12.85 -12.17
N THR A 50 9.20 -11.82 -13.00
CA THR A 50 10.39 -11.09 -13.43
C THR A 50 10.91 -10.19 -12.31
N SER A 51 12.20 -9.84 -12.34
CA SER A 51 12.77 -8.85 -11.40
C SER A 51 12.06 -7.50 -11.51
N GLU A 52 11.59 -7.10 -12.70
CA GLU A 52 10.83 -5.88 -12.92
C GLU A 52 9.48 -5.93 -12.17
N GLU A 53 8.75 -7.05 -12.24
CA GLU A 53 7.48 -7.25 -11.54
C GLU A 53 7.67 -7.28 -10.02
N VAL A 54 8.72 -7.93 -9.53
CA VAL A 54 9.06 -7.94 -8.09
C VAL A 54 9.35 -6.52 -7.60
N ILE A 55 10.11 -5.73 -8.37
CA ILE A 55 10.39 -4.33 -8.02
C ILE A 55 9.10 -3.50 -8.07
N LYS A 56 8.26 -3.66 -9.10
CA LYS A 56 6.96 -2.98 -9.21
C LYS A 56 6.10 -3.27 -7.98
N GLN A 57 5.96 -4.53 -7.58
CA GLN A 57 5.23 -4.92 -6.37
C GLN A 57 5.86 -4.40 -5.07
N SER A 58 7.18 -4.22 -5.04
CA SER A 58 7.89 -3.70 -3.86
C SER A 58 7.75 -2.19 -3.71
N VAL A 59 7.60 -1.46 -4.82
CA VAL A 59 7.48 -0.01 -4.86
C VAL A 59 6.02 0.44 -4.80
N MET A 60 5.09 -0.35 -5.34
CA MET A 60 3.66 -0.06 -5.27
C MET A 60 3.12 -0.42 -3.87
N PRO A 61 2.51 0.53 -3.15
CA PRO A 61 1.80 0.20 -1.92
C PRO A 61 0.67 -0.78 -2.25
N ALA A 62 0.46 -1.78 -1.39
CA ALA A 62 -0.51 -2.87 -1.60
C ALA A 62 -2.00 -2.43 -1.70
N PHE A 63 -2.28 -1.12 -1.70
CA PHE A 63 -3.61 -0.57 -1.46
C PHE A 63 -4.01 0.59 -2.41
N GLU A 64 -3.66 0.52 -3.70
CA GLU A 64 -3.88 1.67 -4.59
C GLU A 64 -5.32 1.88 -5.08
N SER A 65 -6.15 0.84 -5.21
CA SER A 65 -7.48 0.97 -5.86
C SER A 65 -8.62 1.35 -4.91
N ASP A 66 -8.59 0.86 -3.66
CA ASP A 66 -9.76 0.91 -2.77
C ASP A 66 -9.63 2.01 -1.69
N ILE A 67 -8.49 2.70 -1.66
CA ILE A 67 -8.20 3.76 -0.69
C ILE A 67 -8.43 5.14 -1.33
N PRO A 68 -9.26 6.02 -0.74
CA PRO A 68 -9.48 7.35 -1.29
C PRO A 68 -8.19 8.18 -1.33
N GLN A 69 -8.07 9.08 -2.32
CA GLN A 69 -6.81 9.74 -2.68
C GLN A 69 -6.12 10.49 -1.54
N ASN A 70 -6.89 11.13 -0.65
CA ASN A 70 -6.40 11.81 0.54
C ASN A 70 -5.64 10.84 1.48
N HIS A 71 -6.12 9.60 1.62
CA HIS A 71 -5.47 8.59 2.44
C HIS A 71 -4.18 8.08 1.75
N ARG A 72 -4.20 7.88 0.42
CA ARG A 72 -3.02 7.44 -0.36
C ARG A 72 -1.83 8.39 -0.21
N LEU A 73 -2.06 9.71 -0.27
CA LEU A 73 -0.99 10.71 -0.12
C LEU A 73 -0.34 10.68 1.27
N ASN A 74 -1.11 10.36 2.32
CA ASN A 74 -0.55 10.23 3.66
C ASN A 74 0.25 8.94 3.82
N LEU A 75 -0.20 7.84 3.21
CA LEU A 75 0.51 6.55 3.24
C LEU A 75 1.82 6.61 2.44
N ALA A 76 1.84 7.29 1.29
CA ALA A 76 3.03 7.42 0.44
C ALA A 76 4.23 8.11 1.13
N LYS A 77 3.98 8.86 2.22
CA LYS A 77 5.04 9.51 3.00
C LYS A 77 5.68 8.58 4.03
N LEU A 78 4.99 7.52 4.46
CA LEU A 78 5.45 6.65 5.54
C LEU A 78 6.78 5.94 5.23
N PRO A 79 7.04 5.43 4.01
CA PRO A 79 8.32 4.79 3.69
C PRO A 79 9.54 5.72 3.86
N LEU A 80 9.33 7.04 3.76
CA LEU A 80 10.38 8.06 3.87
C LEU A 80 10.69 8.45 5.33
N LEU A 81 9.88 7.98 6.28
CA LEU A 81 10.07 8.29 7.70
C LEU A 81 11.18 7.44 8.33
N ASN A 82 11.85 8.01 9.32
CA ASN A 82 12.78 7.25 10.17
C ASN A 82 12.01 6.38 11.18
N ASP A 83 12.72 5.48 11.87
CA ASP A 83 12.10 4.50 12.77
C ASP A 83 11.34 5.14 13.95
N ILE A 84 11.84 6.25 14.51
CA ILE A 84 11.17 6.99 15.59
C ILE A 84 9.83 7.54 15.11
N GLN A 85 9.82 8.15 13.92
CA GLN A 85 8.61 8.70 13.30
C GLN A 85 7.62 7.59 12.92
N LEU A 86 8.11 6.45 12.43
CA LEU A 86 7.29 5.27 12.16
C LEU A 86 6.67 4.70 13.42
N TRP A 87 7.41 4.59 14.53
CA TRP A 87 6.85 4.16 15.80
C TRP A 87 5.76 5.12 16.32
N LYS A 88 5.96 6.43 16.16
CA LYS A 88 4.91 7.42 16.46
C LYS A 88 3.66 7.21 15.61
N ALA A 89 3.81 6.95 14.32
CA ALA A 89 2.69 6.65 13.43
C ALA A 89 2.01 5.32 13.78
N ALA A 90 2.79 4.27 14.06
CA ALA A 90 2.32 2.94 14.44
C ALA A 90 1.53 2.91 15.76
N ASN A 91 1.87 3.82 16.69
CA ASN A 91 1.22 3.97 17.98
C ASN A 91 0.24 5.15 18.03
N SER A 92 -0.03 5.79 16.89
CA SER A 92 -1.00 6.88 16.83
C SER A 92 -2.39 6.40 17.27
N VAL A 93 -3.16 7.29 17.89
CA VAL A 93 -4.54 7.03 18.31
C VAL A 93 -5.38 8.24 17.95
N MET A 94 -6.65 7.99 17.65
CA MET A 94 -7.64 9.06 17.58
C MET A 94 -7.75 9.71 18.95
N LYS A 95 -8.00 11.03 18.98
CA LYS A 95 -8.16 11.73 20.27
C LYS A 95 -9.32 11.12 21.04
N ASP A 96 -9.13 10.89 22.34
CA ASP A 96 -10.12 10.23 23.21
C ASP A 96 -11.51 10.88 23.11
N THR A 97 -11.57 12.22 23.11
CA THR A 97 -12.84 12.94 22.97
C THR A 97 -13.59 12.64 21.67
N ARG A 98 -12.85 12.45 20.56
CA ARG A 98 -13.44 12.10 19.27
C ARG A 98 -13.81 10.62 19.20
N GLN A 99 -13.00 9.75 19.82
CA GLN A 99 -13.29 8.33 19.93
C GLN A 99 -14.57 8.09 20.75
N SER A 100 -14.71 8.73 21.90
CA SER A 100 -15.93 8.65 22.71
C SER A 100 -17.16 9.20 21.96
N ARG A 101 -17.00 10.28 21.20
CA ARG A 101 -18.08 10.82 20.36
C ARG A 101 -18.49 9.88 19.24
N LEU A 102 -17.53 9.19 18.63
CA LEU A 102 -17.79 8.16 17.63
C LEU A 102 -18.62 7.02 18.22
N GLU A 103 -18.22 6.54 19.40
CA GLU A 103 -18.93 5.48 20.14
C GLU A 103 -20.36 5.91 20.52
N GLU A 104 -20.52 7.13 21.05
CA GLU A 104 -21.83 7.69 21.39
C GLU A 104 -22.77 7.75 20.17
N LEU A 105 -22.30 8.28 19.04
CA LEU A 105 -23.10 8.38 17.82
C LEU A 105 -23.43 7.00 17.23
N ALA A 106 -22.51 6.05 17.31
CA ALA A 106 -22.74 4.67 16.89
C ALA A 106 -23.80 3.98 17.77
N GLU A 107 -23.80 4.21 19.08
CA GLU A 107 -24.84 3.71 19.98
C GLU A 107 -26.19 4.40 19.74
N LEU A 108 -26.20 5.72 19.53
CA LEU A 108 -27.42 6.45 19.19
C LEU A 108 -28.06 5.95 17.89
N GLN A 109 -27.26 5.62 16.87
CA GLN A 109 -27.74 5.09 15.60
C GLN A 109 -28.48 3.75 15.75
N LYS A 110 -28.09 2.91 16.72
CA LYS A 110 -28.78 1.64 17.02
C LYS A 110 -30.14 1.88 17.66
N ASN A 111 -30.27 2.95 18.45
CA ASN A 111 -31.47 3.26 19.23
C ASN A 111 -32.46 4.14 18.46
N ARG A 112 -31.98 5.01 17.57
CA ARG A 112 -32.81 5.90 16.73
C ARG A 112 -32.10 6.29 15.44
N SER A 113 -32.87 6.79 14.49
CA SER A 113 -32.31 7.48 13.34
C SER A 113 -31.53 8.73 13.78
N LEU A 114 -30.31 8.87 13.26
CA LEU A 114 -29.49 10.06 13.45
C LEU A 114 -30.07 11.23 12.65
N THR A 115 -29.91 12.44 13.20
CA THR A 115 -30.15 13.67 12.45
C THR A 115 -29.12 13.84 11.34
N LYS A 116 -29.39 14.70 10.36
CA LYS A 116 -28.43 14.97 9.27
C LYS A 116 -27.06 15.44 9.78
N ASN A 117 -27.04 16.26 10.83
CA ASN A 117 -25.80 16.75 11.44
C ASN A 117 -25.02 15.60 12.11
N GLU A 118 -25.71 14.78 12.90
CA GLU A 118 -25.11 13.61 13.56
C GLU A 118 -24.58 12.59 12.55
N GLN A 119 -25.29 12.37 11.44
CA GLN A 119 -24.85 11.47 10.38
C GLN A 119 -23.58 11.97 9.67
N SER A 120 -23.50 13.29 9.44
CA SER A 120 -22.30 13.92 8.87
C SER A 120 -21.13 13.87 9.85
N GLU A 121 -21.38 14.12 11.13
CA GLU A 121 -20.38 14.01 12.21
C GLU A 121 -19.85 12.57 12.32
N LEU A 122 -20.74 11.58 12.37
CA LEU A 122 -20.40 10.16 12.41
C LEU A 122 -19.53 9.76 11.21
N SER A 123 -19.91 10.16 10.00
CA SER A 123 -19.12 9.88 8.79
C SER A 123 -17.70 10.50 8.86
N SER A 124 -17.59 11.73 9.36
CA SER A 124 -16.29 12.41 9.54
C SER A 124 -15.41 11.68 10.56
N LEU A 125 -15.98 11.25 11.69
CA LEU A 125 -15.28 10.50 12.72
C LEU A 125 -14.84 9.11 12.22
N MET A 126 -15.69 8.40 11.48
CA MET A 126 -15.34 7.12 10.86
C MET A 126 -14.18 7.27 9.86
N ASN A 127 -14.18 8.32 9.03
CA ASN A 127 -13.10 8.58 8.09
C ASN A 127 -11.76 8.85 8.80
N GLU A 128 -11.77 9.59 9.91
CA GLU A 128 -10.56 9.81 10.72
C GLU A 128 -10.07 8.52 11.39
N ALA A 129 -10.98 7.72 11.95
CA ALA A 129 -10.64 6.44 12.55
C ALA A 129 -10.01 5.49 11.52
N GLN A 130 -10.61 5.40 10.32
CA GLN A 130 -10.09 4.60 9.21
C GLN A 130 -8.70 5.09 8.76
N GLN A 131 -8.52 6.41 8.62
CA GLN A 131 -7.22 6.98 8.27
C GLN A 131 -6.16 6.64 9.32
N THR A 132 -6.51 6.76 10.61
CA THR A 132 -5.62 6.43 11.72
C THR A 132 -5.23 4.96 11.67
N MET A 133 -6.20 4.06 11.47
CA MET A 133 -5.97 2.63 11.39
C MET A 133 -5.05 2.26 10.21
N LEU A 134 -5.30 2.81 9.02
CA LEU A 134 -4.50 2.57 7.82
C LEU A 134 -3.05 3.03 8.02
N CYS A 135 -2.84 4.23 8.55
CA CYS A 135 -1.50 4.71 8.85
C CYS A 135 -0.76 3.83 9.86
N LYS A 136 -1.44 3.35 10.90
CA LYS A 136 -0.84 2.43 11.88
C LYS A 136 -0.44 1.11 11.25
N ALA A 137 -1.33 0.50 10.48
CA ALA A 137 -1.08 -0.77 9.82
C ALA A 137 0.12 -0.68 8.88
N GLU A 138 0.18 0.38 8.07
CA GLU A 138 1.28 0.58 7.13
C GLU A 138 2.61 0.89 7.83
N ALA A 139 2.60 1.74 8.86
CA ALA A 139 3.80 2.02 9.65
C ALA A 139 4.37 0.75 10.31
N ARG A 140 3.48 -0.10 10.85
CA ARG A 140 3.84 -1.41 11.41
C ARG A 140 4.42 -2.35 10.36
N ARG A 141 3.82 -2.41 9.17
CA ARG A 141 4.32 -3.20 8.03
C ARG A 141 5.74 -2.78 7.65
N ILE A 142 6.00 -1.47 7.56
CA ILE A 142 7.33 -0.93 7.23
C ILE A 142 8.33 -1.25 8.35
N LEU A 143 7.96 -1.07 9.62
CA LEU A 143 8.82 -1.43 10.75
C LEU A 143 9.18 -2.93 10.74
N ALA A 144 8.22 -3.81 10.44
CA ALA A 144 8.47 -5.24 10.30
C ALA A 144 9.46 -5.54 9.15
N GLN A 145 9.31 -4.86 8.01
CA GLN A 145 10.26 -4.96 6.89
C GLN A 145 11.67 -4.48 7.25
N ARG A 146 11.80 -3.55 8.20
CA ARG A 146 13.08 -3.09 8.75
C ARG A 146 13.63 -3.99 9.86
N GLY A 147 12.96 -5.10 10.18
CA GLY A 147 13.41 -6.09 11.17
C GLY A 147 12.94 -5.83 12.60
N HIS A 148 12.00 -4.90 12.82
CA HIS A 148 11.43 -4.65 14.14
C HIS A 148 10.33 -5.66 14.49
N VAL A 149 10.29 -6.09 15.76
CA VAL A 149 9.22 -6.95 16.29
C VAL A 149 8.00 -6.08 16.62
N ILE A 150 6.92 -6.26 15.86
CA ILE A 150 5.70 -5.43 15.97
C ILE A 150 4.72 -5.98 17.00
N PHE A 151 4.63 -7.30 17.10
CA PHE A 151 3.80 -7.97 18.09
C PHE A 151 4.75 -8.57 19.14
N LYS A 152 4.82 -7.96 20.32
CA LYS A 152 5.27 -8.73 21.49
C LYS A 152 4.15 -9.70 21.82
N ALA A 153 4.46 -10.99 21.82
CA ALA A 153 3.55 -11.98 22.40
C ALA A 153 3.26 -11.55 23.84
N VAL A 154 1.99 -11.40 24.17
CA VAL A 154 1.57 -11.23 25.56
C VAL A 154 1.81 -12.59 26.21
N GLU A 155 2.89 -12.72 27.00
CA GLU A 155 3.02 -13.87 27.90
C GLU A 155 1.94 -13.68 28.98
N HIS A 156 1.00 -14.64 29.02
CA HIS A 156 -0.02 -14.76 30.04
C HIS A 156 0.51 -15.53 31.25
#